data_AF-A0A966VAI7-F1
#
_entry.id   AF-A0A966VAI7-F1
#
_cell.length_a   1.000
_cell.length_b   1.000
_cell.length_c   1.000
_cell.angle_alpha   90.00
_cell.angle_beta   90.00
_cell.angle_gamma   90.00
#
_symmetry.space_group_name_H-M   'P 1'
#
loop_
_entity.id
_entity.type
_entity.pdbx_description
1 polymer ?
#
loop_
_entity_poly.entity_id
_entity_poly.type
_entity_poly.pdbx_seq_one_letter_code
_entity_poly.pdbx_strand_id
1 'polypeptide(L)'
;MKIQNDIKLDFDDVLLVPQRSRAASRKEVSIDRTFSFYHSTRQWTGLPIMAANMDSTGTFEMADKLSEYKAITCLHKHYTKQDYQNHFCNVNSQWLSVGIKNEDLDKIRFIIDDVGFIPNICIDVANGYTDDFVNYCRKVRDTFGIQPIIMAGNVCTPEMVQELILHGGVDIVKVGIGPGSACTTRLKTGVGFPQLSAISECSHAAHGLKSEDRRLGLICADGGCRTPSDVVKAFA
;
A
#
# COMPACT_ATOMS: atom_id res chain seq x y z
N MET A 1 18.23 -17.10 0.75
CA MET A 1 17.97 -16.17 1.87
C MET A 1 19.28 -15.51 2.28
N LYS A 2 19.26 -14.22 2.63
CA LYS A 2 20.43 -13.40 2.96
C LYS A 2 20.32 -12.94 4.41
N ILE A 3 21.42 -13.04 5.17
CA ILE A 3 21.53 -12.44 6.50
C ILE A 3 22.16 -11.05 6.33
N GLN A 4 21.53 -10.02 6.89
CA GLN A 4 22.09 -8.66 6.97
C GLN A 4 22.66 -8.45 8.37
N ASN A 5 23.93 -8.06 8.44
CA ASN A 5 24.68 -7.95 9.71
C ASN A 5 24.75 -6.49 10.21
N ASP A 6 24.33 -5.52 9.41
CA ASP A 6 24.27 -4.12 9.79
C ASP A 6 23.06 -3.84 10.69
N ILE A 7 23.20 -2.79 11.52
CA ILE A 7 22.14 -2.39 12.45
C ILE A 7 20.96 -1.86 11.66
N LYS A 8 19.78 -2.42 11.93
CA LYS A 8 18.49 -1.98 11.41
C LYS A 8 17.63 -1.44 12.55
N LEU A 9 16.77 -0.50 12.23
CA LEU A 9 15.96 0.26 13.17
C LEU A 9 14.47 -0.09 13.01
N ASP A 10 13.78 -0.19 14.13
CA ASP A 10 12.33 -0.15 14.25
C ASP A 10 11.88 1.22 14.80
N PHE A 11 10.57 1.44 14.92
CA PHE A 11 10.03 2.73 15.35
C PHE A 11 10.49 3.15 16.75
N ASP A 12 10.73 2.19 17.65
CA ASP A 12 11.14 2.45 19.04
C ASP A 12 12.58 2.95 19.17
N ASP A 13 13.40 2.77 18.14
CA ASP A 13 14.82 3.10 18.19
C ASP A 13 15.13 4.57 17.90
N VAL A 14 14.11 5.35 17.50
CA VAL A 14 14.30 6.73 17.01
C VAL A 14 13.30 7.73 17.58
N LEU A 15 13.72 9.00 17.56
CA LEU A 15 12.89 10.18 17.75
C LEU A 15 13.17 11.18 16.63
N LEU A 16 12.16 11.97 16.25
CA LEU A 16 12.33 13.05 15.27
C LEU A 16 12.88 14.29 15.97
N VAL A 17 13.95 14.86 15.42
CA VAL A 17 14.58 16.07 15.94
C VAL A 17 13.74 17.30 15.56
N PRO A 18 13.28 18.13 16.51
CA PRO A 18 12.54 19.35 16.19
C PRO A 18 13.34 20.30 15.31
N GLN A 19 12.66 20.97 14.37
CA GLN A 19 13.25 21.99 13.50
C GLN A 19 12.51 23.32 13.61
N ARG A 20 13.19 24.42 13.23
CA ARG A 20 12.59 25.76 13.20
C ARG A 20 11.41 25.78 12.23
N SER A 21 10.21 26.06 12.73
CA SER A 21 8.97 26.11 11.95
C SER A 21 8.38 27.52 11.89
N ARG A 22 7.63 27.82 10.82
CA ARG A 22 6.82 29.04 10.69
C ARG A 22 5.36 28.85 11.10
N ALA A 23 4.91 27.60 11.25
CA ALA A 23 3.54 27.32 11.67
C ALA A 23 3.36 27.74 13.14
N ALA A 24 2.47 28.68 13.39
CA ALA A 24 2.16 29.16 14.74
C ALA A 24 1.18 28.21 15.46
N SER A 25 0.44 27.40 14.69
CA SER A 25 -0.57 26.47 15.20
C SER A 25 -0.59 25.16 14.41
N ARG A 26 -0.92 24.05 15.08
CA ARG A 26 -1.15 22.73 14.45
C ARG A 26 -2.28 22.76 13.43
N LYS A 27 -3.24 23.68 13.58
CA LYS A 27 -4.38 23.83 12.65
C LYS A 27 -3.97 24.35 11.27
N GLU A 28 -2.78 24.93 11.14
CA GLU A 28 -2.25 25.47 9.88
C GLU A 28 -1.57 24.39 9.03
N VAL A 29 -1.36 23.20 9.58
CA VAL A 29 -0.67 22.10 8.90
C VAL A 29 -1.68 21.32 8.05
N SER A 30 -1.48 21.33 6.74
CA SER A 30 -2.18 20.41 5.84
C SER A 30 -1.52 19.03 5.88
N ILE A 31 -2.33 18.00 6.09
CA ILE A 31 -1.91 16.59 6.03
C ILE A 31 -2.41 15.88 4.77
N ASP A 32 -3.14 16.59 3.91
CA ASP A 32 -3.56 16.09 2.60
C ASP A 32 -2.36 16.08 1.64
N ARG A 33 -2.26 15.01 0.85
CA ARG A 33 -1.26 14.84 -0.20
C ARG A 33 -1.94 14.62 -1.54
N THR A 34 -1.36 15.17 -2.60
CA THR A 34 -1.71 14.83 -3.98
C THR A 34 -0.58 14.00 -4.58
N PHE A 35 -0.92 12.81 -5.08
CA PHE A 35 0.01 11.91 -5.74
C PHE A 35 -0.35 11.71 -7.21
N SER A 36 0.69 11.60 -8.04
CA SER A 36 0.64 10.98 -9.36
C SER A 36 1.44 9.67 -9.28
N PHE A 37 1.17 8.74 -10.18
CA PHE A 37 1.68 7.39 -10.10
C PHE A 37 2.56 7.03 -11.30
N TYR A 38 3.42 6.03 -11.12
CA TYR A 38 4.40 5.63 -12.13
C TYR A 38 3.74 5.11 -13.41
N HIS A 39 2.66 4.31 -13.28
CA HIS A 39 1.93 3.71 -14.40
C HIS A 39 0.51 4.24 -14.54
N SER A 40 -0.19 4.45 -13.41
CA SER A 40 -1.57 4.93 -13.46
C SER A 40 -1.63 6.40 -13.90
N THR A 41 -2.59 6.72 -14.77
CA THR A 41 -2.89 8.10 -15.20
C THR A 41 -3.73 8.88 -14.18
N ARG A 42 -4.23 8.21 -13.12
CA ARG A 42 -4.99 8.88 -12.06
C ARG A 42 -4.10 9.80 -11.25
N GLN A 43 -4.73 10.80 -10.67
CA GLN A 43 -4.19 11.51 -9.50
C GLN A 43 -5.07 11.18 -8.31
N TRP A 44 -4.45 11.09 -7.14
CA TRP A 44 -5.16 10.85 -5.89
C TRP A 44 -4.85 11.97 -4.90
N THR A 45 -5.88 12.50 -4.26
CA THR A 45 -5.74 13.52 -3.21
C THR A 45 -6.49 13.10 -1.95
N GLY A 46 -5.81 13.12 -0.82
CA GLY A 46 -6.41 12.82 0.49
C GLY A 46 -5.37 12.65 1.59
N LEU A 47 -5.81 12.12 2.73
CA LEU A 47 -4.96 11.77 3.85
C LEU A 47 -4.33 10.40 3.59
N PRO A 48 -3.00 10.27 3.39
CA PRO A 48 -2.36 9.03 2.97
C PRO A 48 -2.20 8.01 4.12
N ILE A 49 -3.30 7.73 4.80
CA ILE A 49 -3.45 6.70 5.82
C ILE A 49 -4.48 5.71 5.30
N MET A 50 -4.18 4.41 5.45
CA MET A 50 -5.01 3.34 4.91
C MET A 50 -5.44 2.40 6.04
N ALA A 51 -6.73 2.04 6.11
CA ALA A 51 -7.15 0.87 6.86
C ALA A 51 -6.71 -0.40 6.10
N ALA A 52 -6.12 -1.34 6.83
CA ALA A 52 -5.63 -2.60 6.29
C ALA A 52 -6.79 -3.49 5.79
N ASN A 53 -6.50 -4.34 4.81
CA ASN A 53 -7.43 -5.28 4.17
C ASN A 53 -7.74 -6.54 4.99
N MET A 54 -7.70 -6.44 6.31
CA MET A 54 -8.12 -7.51 7.22
C MET A 54 -9.65 -7.52 7.36
N ASP A 55 -10.22 -8.69 7.61
CA ASP A 55 -11.67 -8.88 7.83
C ASP A 55 -12.23 -8.01 8.96
N SER A 56 -11.43 -7.76 10.00
CA SER A 56 -11.82 -6.93 11.14
C SER A 56 -11.58 -5.42 10.96
N THR A 57 -10.98 -4.98 9.85
CA THR A 57 -10.61 -3.55 9.64
C THR A 57 -11.08 -3.00 8.31
N GLY A 58 -10.86 -3.73 7.22
CA GLY A 58 -11.17 -3.30 5.86
C GLY A 58 -12.62 -3.55 5.48
N THR A 59 -13.56 -3.07 6.30
CA THR A 59 -15.00 -3.25 6.07
C THR A 59 -15.61 -2.03 5.35
N PHE A 60 -16.81 -2.18 4.81
CA PHE A 60 -17.56 -1.07 4.21
C PHE A 60 -17.86 0.04 5.23
N GLU A 61 -18.18 -0.31 6.47
CA GLU A 61 -18.47 0.67 7.53
C GLU A 61 -17.22 1.48 7.89
N MET A 62 -16.05 0.84 7.91
CA MET A 62 -14.77 1.54 8.09
C MET A 62 -14.49 2.48 6.91
N ALA A 63 -14.75 2.00 5.68
CA ALA A 63 -14.63 2.80 4.48
C ALA A 63 -15.50 4.05 4.51
N ASP A 64 -16.77 3.92 4.90
CA ASP A 64 -17.70 5.04 5.02
C ASP A 64 -17.17 6.08 6.02
N LYS A 65 -16.71 5.64 7.20
CA LYS A 65 -16.18 6.54 8.23
C LYS A 65 -14.86 7.20 7.85
N LEU A 66 -13.92 6.45 7.27
CA LEU A 66 -12.62 7.00 6.86
C LEU A 66 -12.73 7.93 5.65
N SER A 67 -13.76 7.77 4.81
CA SER A 67 -14.01 8.67 3.70
C SER A 67 -14.30 10.11 4.15
N GLU A 68 -14.89 10.30 5.34
CA GLU A 68 -15.11 11.62 5.95
C GLU A 68 -13.79 12.37 6.21
N TYR A 69 -12.69 11.64 6.38
CA TYR A 69 -11.33 12.15 6.58
C TYR A 69 -10.46 12.07 5.32
N LYS A 70 -11.05 11.73 4.16
CA LYS A 70 -10.34 11.50 2.88
C LYS A 70 -9.24 10.43 3.00
N ALA A 71 -9.38 9.50 3.94
CA ALA A 71 -8.47 8.38 4.12
C ALA A 71 -8.94 7.18 3.28
N ILE A 72 -8.03 6.22 3.08
CA ILE A 72 -8.28 5.04 2.26
C ILE A 72 -8.67 3.87 3.17
N THR A 73 -9.52 3.00 2.66
CA THR A 73 -9.77 1.66 3.20
C THR A 73 -9.50 0.64 2.11
N CYS A 74 -8.50 -0.21 2.34
CA CYS A 74 -8.33 -1.40 1.53
C CYS A 74 -9.37 -2.42 2.02
N LEU A 75 -10.37 -2.72 1.22
CA LEU A 75 -11.45 -3.62 1.60
C LEU A 75 -10.94 -5.05 1.70
N HIS A 76 -11.41 -5.82 2.68
CA HIS A 76 -11.05 -7.22 2.80
C HIS A 76 -11.58 -8.05 1.61
N LYS A 77 -10.93 -9.17 1.31
CA LYS A 77 -11.24 -9.99 0.13
C LYS A 77 -12.53 -10.84 0.22
N HIS A 78 -13.14 -10.93 1.41
CA HIS A 78 -14.24 -11.86 1.69
C HIS A 78 -15.63 -11.41 1.24
N TYR A 79 -15.81 -10.14 0.83
CA TYR A 79 -17.09 -9.69 0.26
C TYR A 79 -17.39 -10.39 -1.06
N THR A 80 -18.65 -10.79 -1.23
CA THR A 80 -19.21 -11.42 -2.42
C THR A 80 -19.46 -10.40 -3.52
N LYS A 81 -19.69 -10.87 -4.74
CA LYS A 81 -20.09 -10.04 -5.88
C LYS A 81 -21.36 -9.23 -5.59
N GLN A 82 -22.34 -9.85 -4.91
CA GLN A 82 -23.60 -9.18 -4.54
C GLN A 82 -23.38 -8.06 -3.53
N ASP A 83 -22.44 -8.22 -2.59
CA ASP A 83 -22.15 -7.18 -1.61
C ASP A 83 -21.66 -5.89 -2.29
N TYR A 84 -20.79 -6.01 -3.31
CA TYR A 84 -20.34 -4.86 -4.09
C TYR A 84 -21.42 -4.26 -5.00
N GLN A 85 -22.40 -5.04 -5.45
CA GLN A 85 -23.55 -4.49 -6.16
C GLN A 85 -24.45 -3.68 -5.23
N ASN A 86 -24.58 -4.12 -3.98
CA ASN A 86 -25.43 -3.48 -2.98
C ASN A 86 -24.77 -2.27 -2.31
N HIS A 87 -23.43 -2.19 -2.33
CA HIS A 87 -22.67 -1.10 -1.74
C HIS A 87 -22.06 -0.20 -2.82
N PHE A 88 -22.48 1.07 -2.86
CA PHE A 88 -21.90 2.05 -3.78
C PHE A 88 -20.43 2.32 -3.42
N CYS A 89 -19.51 2.19 -4.39
CA CYS A 89 -18.08 2.30 -4.15
C CYS A 89 -17.53 3.69 -4.48
N ASN A 90 -16.96 4.39 -3.49
CA ASN A 90 -16.13 5.57 -3.71
C ASN A 90 -14.68 5.14 -3.99
N VAL A 91 -14.29 5.11 -5.26
CA VAL A 91 -12.94 4.67 -5.69
C VAL A 91 -11.80 5.50 -5.10
N ASN A 92 -12.06 6.73 -4.65
CA ASN A 92 -11.03 7.56 -4.04
C ASN A 92 -10.65 7.05 -2.63
N SER A 93 -11.60 6.51 -1.87
CA SER A 93 -11.40 6.06 -0.48
C SER A 93 -11.54 4.56 -0.30
N GLN A 94 -12.07 3.81 -1.27
CA GLN A 94 -12.31 2.37 -1.18
C GLN A 94 -11.50 1.62 -2.24
N TRP A 95 -10.60 0.75 -1.80
CA TRP A 95 -9.70 0.01 -2.68
C TRP A 95 -10.03 -1.48 -2.60
N LEU A 96 -10.11 -2.14 -3.76
CA LEU A 96 -10.42 -3.56 -3.86
C LEU A 96 -9.17 -4.39 -3.57
N SER A 97 -9.22 -5.26 -2.56
CA SER A 97 -8.12 -6.17 -2.30
C SER A 97 -8.31 -7.54 -2.94
N VAL A 98 -7.24 -8.08 -3.50
CA VAL A 98 -7.19 -9.37 -4.20
C VAL A 98 -5.94 -10.16 -3.83
N GLY A 99 -6.00 -11.47 -3.97
CA GLY A 99 -4.81 -12.32 -4.00
C GLY A 99 -4.23 -12.41 -5.42
N ILE A 100 -3.73 -13.60 -5.76
CA ILE A 100 -3.15 -13.91 -7.09
C ILE A 100 -3.87 -15.06 -7.81
N LYS A 101 -5.09 -15.41 -7.38
CA LYS A 101 -5.83 -16.51 -8.02
C LYS A 101 -6.57 -16.03 -9.26
N ASN A 102 -7.00 -16.94 -10.12
CA ASN A 102 -7.79 -16.55 -11.30
C ASN A 102 -9.16 -15.97 -10.91
N GLU A 103 -9.77 -16.46 -9.83
CA GLU A 103 -11.05 -15.92 -9.34
C GLU A 103 -10.94 -14.46 -8.88
N ASP A 104 -9.75 -14.04 -8.46
CA ASP A 104 -9.46 -12.65 -8.09
C ASP A 104 -9.51 -11.72 -9.33
N LEU A 105 -8.98 -12.17 -10.48
CA LEU A 105 -9.10 -11.44 -11.76
C LEU A 105 -10.55 -11.34 -12.20
N ASP A 106 -11.32 -12.42 -12.08
CA ASP A 106 -12.74 -12.43 -12.41
C ASP A 106 -13.55 -11.49 -11.51
N LYS A 107 -13.12 -11.32 -10.25
CA LYS A 107 -13.70 -10.35 -9.32
C LYS A 107 -13.43 -8.92 -9.78
N ILE A 108 -12.20 -8.57 -10.15
CA ILE A 108 -11.87 -7.23 -10.68
C ILE A 108 -12.70 -6.95 -11.93
N ARG A 109 -12.77 -7.93 -12.85
CA ARG A 109 -13.54 -7.82 -14.08
C ARG A 109 -15.02 -7.59 -13.82
N PHE A 110 -15.61 -8.36 -12.91
CA PHE A 110 -17.01 -8.16 -12.48
C PHE A 110 -17.26 -6.76 -11.92
N ILE A 111 -16.35 -6.21 -11.12
CA ILE A 111 -16.51 -4.86 -10.58
C ILE A 111 -16.54 -3.82 -11.71
N ILE A 112 -15.68 -3.98 -12.71
CA ILE A 112 -15.61 -3.06 -13.86
C ILE A 112 -16.85 -3.22 -14.76
N ASP A 113 -17.15 -4.45 -15.16
CA ASP A 113 -18.14 -4.75 -16.20
C ASP A 113 -19.58 -4.69 -15.66
N ASP A 114 -19.83 -5.20 -14.44
CA ASP A 114 -21.18 -5.36 -13.88
C ASP A 114 -21.55 -4.31 -12.84
N VAL A 115 -20.60 -3.84 -12.02
CA VAL A 115 -20.86 -2.76 -11.03
C VAL A 115 -20.64 -1.38 -11.65
N GLY A 116 -19.81 -1.28 -12.70
CA GLY A 116 -19.71 -0.09 -13.54
C GLY A 116 -18.68 0.94 -13.07
N PHE A 117 -17.64 0.54 -12.33
CA PHE A 117 -16.54 1.44 -11.97
C PHE A 117 -15.17 0.76 -12.05
N ILE A 118 -14.13 1.57 -12.30
CA ILE A 118 -12.74 1.09 -12.34
C ILE A 118 -12.12 1.25 -10.94
N PRO A 119 -11.86 0.14 -10.20
CA PRO A 119 -11.35 0.20 -8.83
C PRO A 119 -9.87 0.64 -8.79
N ASN A 120 -9.44 1.15 -7.64
CA ASN A 120 -8.04 1.04 -7.23
C ASN A 120 -7.83 -0.31 -6.55
N ILE A 121 -6.67 -0.92 -6.74
CA ILE A 121 -6.45 -2.34 -6.46
C ILE A 121 -5.31 -2.50 -5.44
N CYS A 122 -5.53 -3.34 -4.42
CA CYS A 122 -4.53 -3.82 -3.49
C CYS A 122 -4.29 -5.31 -3.72
N ILE A 123 -3.17 -5.68 -4.35
CA ILE A 123 -2.77 -7.08 -4.54
C ILE A 123 -1.91 -7.49 -3.35
N ASP A 124 -2.44 -8.39 -2.52
CA ASP A 124 -1.86 -8.70 -1.21
C ASP A 124 -1.54 -10.19 -1.04
N VAL A 125 -0.26 -10.48 -0.82
CA VAL A 125 0.27 -11.81 -0.50
C VAL A 125 1.31 -11.73 0.63
N ALA A 126 1.48 -12.84 1.34
CA ALA A 126 2.47 -12.90 2.42
C ALA A 126 3.93 -12.83 1.93
N ASN A 127 4.20 -13.30 0.71
CA ASN A 127 5.54 -13.31 0.10
C ASN A 127 5.51 -12.73 -1.30
N GLY A 128 5.81 -11.44 -1.44
CA GLY A 128 5.87 -10.74 -2.72
C GLY A 128 7.14 -11.00 -3.53
N TYR A 129 8.03 -11.90 -3.11
CA TYR A 129 9.32 -12.18 -3.77
C TYR A 129 9.26 -13.27 -4.84
N THR A 130 8.08 -13.76 -5.21
CA THR A 130 7.96 -14.82 -6.21
C THR A 130 7.77 -14.23 -7.61
N ASP A 131 8.33 -14.91 -8.63
CA ASP A 131 8.11 -14.53 -10.03
C ASP A 131 6.61 -14.54 -10.38
N ASP A 132 5.87 -15.52 -9.85
CA ASP A 132 4.41 -15.61 -10.01
C ASP A 132 3.70 -14.34 -9.54
N PHE A 133 4.16 -13.72 -8.45
CA PHE A 133 3.56 -12.48 -7.94
C PHE A 133 3.83 -11.30 -8.86
N VAL A 134 5.06 -11.13 -9.34
CA VAL A 134 5.43 -10.09 -10.31
C VAL A 134 4.64 -10.26 -11.60
N ASN A 135 4.59 -11.48 -12.12
CA ASN A 135 3.85 -11.84 -13.34
C ASN A 135 2.35 -11.59 -13.18
N TYR A 136 1.77 -11.90 -12.02
CA TYR A 136 0.38 -11.61 -11.75
C TYR A 136 0.09 -10.11 -11.71
N CYS A 137 0.94 -9.31 -11.03
CA CYS A 137 0.80 -7.86 -11.03
C CYS A 137 0.85 -7.28 -12.46
N ARG A 138 1.82 -7.74 -13.27
CA ARG A 138 1.93 -7.37 -14.68
C ARG A 138 0.65 -7.74 -15.44
N LYS A 139 0.14 -8.96 -15.26
CA LYS A 139 -1.10 -9.42 -15.88
C LYS A 139 -2.29 -8.54 -15.51
N VAL A 140 -2.44 -8.14 -14.24
CA VAL A 140 -3.49 -7.21 -13.79
C VAL A 140 -3.36 -5.87 -14.52
N ARG A 141 -2.15 -5.30 -14.57
CA ARG A 141 -1.89 -4.05 -15.29
C ARG A 141 -2.24 -4.15 -16.78
N ASP A 142 -1.79 -5.20 -17.46
CA ASP A 142 -2.01 -5.38 -18.89
C ASP A 142 -3.49 -5.65 -19.21
N THR A 143 -4.22 -6.32 -18.30
CA THR A 143 -5.64 -6.65 -18.48
C THR A 143 -6.56 -5.45 -18.26
N PHE A 144 -6.30 -4.64 -17.23
CA PHE A 144 -7.19 -3.54 -16.82
C PHE A 144 -6.67 -2.14 -17.17
N GLY A 145 -5.50 -2.07 -17.82
CA GLY A 145 -4.92 -0.85 -18.35
C GLY A 145 -4.35 0.11 -17.30
N ILE A 146 -4.19 1.36 -17.71
CA ILE A 146 -3.46 2.40 -16.95
C ILE A 146 -4.37 3.26 -16.06
N GLN A 147 -5.66 2.94 -15.91
CA GLN A 147 -6.53 3.69 -15.01
C GLN A 147 -6.43 3.23 -13.55
N PRO A 148 -6.56 1.93 -13.22
CA PRO A 148 -6.43 1.48 -11.83
C PRO A 148 -5.09 1.92 -11.23
N ILE A 149 -5.12 2.49 -10.02
CA ILE A 149 -3.92 2.58 -9.19
C ILE A 149 -3.70 1.19 -8.59
N ILE A 150 -2.51 0.63 -8.79
CA ILE A 150 -2.16 -0.71 -8.30
C ILE A 150 -1.18 -0.58 -7.14
N MET A 151 -1.62 -0.98 -5.95
CA MET A 151 -0.74 -1.26 -4.83
C MET A 151 -0.50 -2.76 -4.71
N ALA A 152 0.74 -3.18 -4.49
CA ALA A 152 1.07 -4.60 -4.38
C ALA A 152 2.17 -4.87 -3.33
N GLY A 153 2.04 -5.97 -2.60
CA GLY A 153 3.05 -6.45 -1.67
C GLY A 153 2.64 -7.75 -0.96
N ASN A 154 3.36 -8.21 0.06
CA ASN A 154 4.39 -7.46 0.79
C ASN A 154 5.83 -7.83 0.44
N VAL A 155 6.68 -6.81 0.48
CA VAL A 155 8.14 -6.92 0.36
C VAL A 155 8.82 -6.09 1.46
N CYS A 156 10.13 -6.21 1.63
CA CYS A 156 10.86 -5.40 2.61
C CYS A 156 12.26 -5.00 2.15
N THR A 157 12.55 -5.06 0.84
CA THR A 157 13.87 -4.72 0.30
C THR A 157 13.81 -3.89 -0.99
N PRO A 158 14.80 -3.01 -1.23
CA PRO A 158 14.88 -2.11 -2.39
C PRO A 158 14.72 -2.79 -3.75
N GLU A 159 15.39 -3.92 -3.95
CA GLU A 159 15.42 -4.62 -5.23
C GLU A 159 14.03 -5.11 -5.63
N MET A 160 13.26 -5.66 -4.68
CA MET A 160 11.93 -6.15 -4.98
C MET A 160 10.92 -5.03 -5.17
N VAL A 161 11.14 -3.87 -4.53
CA VAL A 161 10.36 -2.65 -4.81
C VAL A 161 10.56 -2.21 -6.26
N GLN A 162 11.80 -2.18 -6.74
CA GLN A 162 12.09 -1.82 -8.12
C GLN A 162 11.50 -2.83 -9.10
N GLU A 163 11.62 -4.13 -8.80
CA GLU A 163 11.06 -5.20 -9.60
C GLU A 163 9.53 -5.06 -9.76
N LEU A 164 8.81 -4.85 -8.67
CA LEU A 164 7.35 -4.68 -8.71
C LEU A 164 6.93 -3.44 -9.49
N ILE A 165 7.63 -2.33 -9.32
CA ILE A 165 7.31 -1.11 -10.07
C ILE A 165 7.65 -1.30 -11.55
N LEU A 166 8.88 -1.65 -11.89
CA LEU A 166 9.35 -1.68 -13.29
C LEU A 166 8.76 -2.85 -14.08
N HIS A 167 8.72 -4.04 -13.48
CA HIS A 167 8.35 -5.28 -14.13
C HIS A 167 6.94 -5.75 -13.76
N GLY A 168 6.45 -5.45 -12.56
CA GLY A 168 5.08 -5.76 -12.14
C GLY A 168 4.02 -4.73 -12.54
N GLY A 169 4.37 -3.53 -13.02
CA GLY A 169 3.38 -2.50 -13.37
C GLY A 169 2.68 -1.87 -12.15
N VAL A 170 3.30 -1.98 -10.98
CA VAL A 170 2.79 -1.53 -9.68
C VAL A 170 3.09 -0.05 -9.47
N ASP A 171 2.13 0.70 -8.94
CA ASP A 171 2.26 2.12 -8.62
C ASP A 171 2.77 2.35 -7.18
N ILE A 172 2.30 1.54 -6.24
CA ILE A 172 2.63 1.64 -4.81
C ILE A 172 3.06 0.28 -4.29
N VAL A 173 4.26 0.18 -3.72
CA VAL A 173 4.73 -1.09 -3.14
C VAL A 173 4.42 -1.14 -1.65
N LYS A 174 3.72 -2.18 -1.19
CA LYS A 174 3.38 -2.40 0.22
C LYS A 174 4.57 -3.05 0.93
N VAL A 175 5.11 -2.34 1.94
CA VAL A 175 6.38 -2.64 2.61
C VAL A 175 6.13 -3.11 4.03
N GLY A 176 6.54 -4.34 4.33
CA GLY A 176 6.53 -4.88 5.68
C GLY A 176 6.40 -6.40 5.70
N ILE A 177 7.40 -7.09 6.27
CA ILE A 177 7.34 -8.53 6.51
C ILE A 177 7.56 -8.81 7.99
N GLY A 178 6.48 -9.25 8.64
CA GLY A 178 6.48 -9.57 10.07
C GLY A 178 6.36 -8.41 11.09
N PRO A 179 6.09 -7.14 10.76
CA PRO A 179 5.96 -6.07 11.78
C PRO A 179 4.55 -6.01 12.40
N GLY A 180 3.55 -6.69 11.83
CA GLY A 180 2.16 -6.60 12.28
C GLY A 180 1.95 -7.15 13.70
N SER A 181 1.02 -6.55 14.45
CA SER A 181 0.75 -6.89 15.85
C SER A 181 0.31 -8.35 16.07
N ALA A 182 -0.51 -8.89 15.17
CA ALA A 182 -0.95 -10.29 15.18
C ALA A 182 -0.06 -11.20 14.31
N CYS A 183 1.03 -10.68 13.74
CA CYS A 183 1.86 -11.42 12.80
C CYS A 183 2.87 -12.29 13.54
N THR A 184 2.88 -13.60 13.26
CA THR A 184 3.85 -14.54 13.85
C THR A 184 4.98 -14.93 12.90
N THR A 185 5.10 -14.29 11.73
CA THR A 185 6.09 -14.69 10.69
C THR A 185 7.51 -14.70 11.23
N ARG A 186 7.97 -13.61 11.86
CA ARG A 186 9.33 -13.54 12.44
C ARG A 186 9.60 -14.69 13.41
N LEU A 187 8.62 -14.98 14.29
CA LEU A 187 8.72 -16.05 15.29
C LEU A 187 8.74 -17.45 14.67
N LYS A 188 7.94 -17.69 13.62
CA LYS A 188 7.75 -19.02 13.04
C LYS A 188 8.76 -19.37 11.95
N THR A 189 9.27 -18.39 11.21
CA THR A 189 10.13 -18.62 10.05
C THR A 189 11.53 -18.01 10.19
N GLY A 190 11.72 -17.10 11.15
CA GLY A 190 12.95 -16.31 11.25
C GLY A 190 13.09 -15.24 10.16
N VAL A 191 12.08 -15.05 9.31
CA VAL A 191 12.09 -14.09 8.20
C VAL A 191 11.38 -12.80 8.58
N GLY A 192 12.02 -11.67 8.32
CA GLY A 192 11.45 -10.35 8.47
C GLY A 192 12.52 -9.26 8.37
N PHE A 193 12.09 -8.02 8.52
CA PHE A 193 12.98 -6.85 8.48
C PHE A 193 12.43 -5.75 9.42
N PRO A 194 13.28 -5.07 10.22
CA PRO A 194 12.84 -3.93 11.04
C PRO A 194 12.19 -2.84 10.21
N GLN A 195 11.01 -2.41 10.61
CA GLN A 195 10.06 -1.74 9.73
C GLN A 195 10.53 -0.36 9.31
N LEU A 196 11.15 0.40 10.21
CA LEU A 196 11.62 1.74 9.90
C LEU A 196 12.76 1.70 8.87
N SER A 197 13.73 0.79 9.03
CA SER A 197 14.77 0.58 8.02
C SER A 197 14.20 0.08 6.70
N ALA A 198 13.23 -0.84 6.72
CA ALA A 198 12.56 -1.30 5.49
C ALA A 198 11.92 -0.12 4.73
N ILE A 199 11.17 0.74 5.43
CA ILE A 199 10.55 1.94 4.87
C ILE A 199 11.61 2.86 4.28
N SER A 200 12.68 3.15 5.01
CA SER A 200 13.73 4.08 4.57
C SER A 200 14.43 3.58 3.29
N GLU A 201 14.83 2.31 3.27
CA GLU A 201 15.51 1.71 2.12
C GLU A 201 14.58 1.57 0.90
N CYS A 202 13.35 1.09 1.12
CA CYS A 202 12.37 0.88 0.06
C CYS A 202 11.87 2.21 -0.53
N SER A 203 11.65 3.23 0.30
CA SER A 203 11.22 4.56 -0.18
C SER A 203 12.30 5.22 -1.03
N HIS A 204 13.58 5.10 -0.64
CA HIS A 204 14.68 5.60 -1.45
C HIS A 204 14.69 4.94 -2.84
N ALA A 205 14.47 3.63 -2.91
CA ALA A 205 14.38 2.89 -4.16
C ALA A 205 13.19 3.34 -5.01
N ALA A 206 11.97 3.35 -4.45
CA ALA A 206 10.76 3.73 -5.17
C ALA A 206 10.81 5.18 -5.67
N HIS A 207 11.17 6.13 -4.79
CA HIS A 207 11.21 7.55 -5.11
C HIS A 207 12.37 7.89 -6.07
N GLY A 208 13.39 7.03 -6.19
CA GLY A 208 14.47 7.19 -7.16
C GLY A 208 14.06 6.89 -8.60
N LEU A 209 13.01 6.09 -8.80
CA LEU A 209 12.54 5.68 -10.13
C LEU A 209 11.85 6.82 -10.86
N LYS A 210 12.22 7.01 -12.12
CA LYS A 210 11.66 8.04 -12.99
C LYS A 210 10.74 7.43 -14.05
N SER A 211 9.56 8.01 -14.21
CA SER A 211 8.72 7.85 -15.38
C SER A 211 8.70 9.22 -16.08
N GLU A 212 9.24 9.27 -17.30
CA GLU A 212 9.60 10.54 -17.96
C GLU A 212 10.53 11.38 -17.05
N ASP A 213 10.19 12.65 -16.82
CA ASP A 213 10.96 13.56 -15.96
C ASP A 213 10.50 13.57 -14.49
N ARG A 214 9.55 12.70 -14.11
CA ARG A 214 8.94 12.71 -12.76
C ARG A 214 9.31 11.46 -11.96
N ARG A 215 9.54 11.66 -10.66
CA ARG A 215 9.77 10.59 -9.68
C ARG A 215 8.42 10.17 -9.07
N LEU A 216 7.91 9.03 -9.50
CA LEU A 216 6.50 8.66 -9.29
C LEU A 216 6.28 7.29 -8.64
N GLY A 217 7.34 6.52 -8.37
CA GLY A 217 7.22 5.32 -7.55
C GLY A 217 6.85 5.71 -6.12
N LEU A 218 6.00 4.92 -5.46
CA LEU A 218 5.57 5.15 -4.08
C LEU A 218 5.64 3.85 -3.27
N ILE A 219 5.64 3.98 -1.94
CA ILE A 219 5.49 2.85 -1.02
C ILE A 219 4.36 3.09 -0.03
N CYS A 220 3.85 2.00 0.54
CA CYS A 220 2.93 1.99 1.69
C CYS A 220 3.60 1.24 2.85
N ALA A 221 3.79 1.89 3.98
CA ALA A 221 4.28 1.25 5.20
C ALA A 221 3.18 0.40 5.84
N ASP A 222 3.34 -0.92 5.86
CA ASP A 222 2.31 -1.86 6.31
C ASP A 222 2.72 -2.62 7.58
N GLY A 223 2.02 -2.33 8.67
CA GLY A 223 2.20 -2.92 9.99
C GLY A 223 3.28 -2.24 10.85
N GLY A 224 3.31 -2.59 12.13
CA GLY A 224 4.28 -2.10 13.12
C GLY A 224 3.89 -0.81 13.83
N CYS A 225 3.03 0.03 13.24
CA CYS A 225 2.56 1.26 13.90
C CYS A 225 1.57 0.95 15.02
N ARG A 226 1.87 1.38 16.25
CA ARG A 226 0.99 1.19 17.42
C ARG A 226 0.42 2.50 17.94
N THR A 227 1.15 3.59 17.72
CA THR A 227 0.79 4.93 18.18
C THR A 227 0.83 5.92 17.01
N PRO A 228 0.19 7.10 17.14
CA PRO A 228 0.35 8.17 16.15
C PRO A 228 1.81 8.57 15.91
N SER A 229 2.68 8.43 16.92
CA SER A 229 4.11 8.72 16.75
C SER A 229 4.78 7.79 15.75
N ASP A 230 4.39 6.52 15.70
CA ASP A 230 4.96 5.55 14.77
C ASP A 230 4.55 5.87 13.33
N VAL A 231 3.29 6.30 13.14
CA VAL A 231 2.80 6.77 11.84
C VAL A 231 3.59 7.98 11.36
N VAL A 232 3.88 8.94 12.25
CA VAL A 232 4.70 10.12 11.91
C VAL A 232 6.14 9.71 11.56
N LYS A 233 6.73 8.74 12.29
CA LYS A 233 8.06 8.20 11.97
C LYS A 233 8.08 7.46 10.63
N ALA A 234 7.00 6.78 10.25
CA ALA A 234 6.88 6.12 8.95
C ALA A 234 6.78 7.12 7.77
N PHE A 235 6.25 8.32 8.00
CA PHE A 235 6.20 9.38 6.98
C PHE A 235 7.50 10.17 6.82
N ALA A 236 8.34 10.22 7.86
CA ALA A 236 9.56 11.02 7.91
C ALA A 236 10.68 10.43 7.04
#